data_AF-A0A4Q7FBU7-F1
#
_entry.id   AF-A0A4Q7FBU7-F1
#
_cell.length_a   1.000
_cell.length_b   1.000
_cell.length_c   1.000
_cell.angle_alpha   90.00
_cell.angle_beta   90.00
_cell.angle_gamma   90.00
#
_symmetry.space_group_name_H-M   'P 1'
#
loop_
_entity.id
_entity.type
_entity.pdbx_description
1 polymer ?
#
loop_
_entity_poly.entity_id
_entity_poly.type
_entity_poly.pdbx_seq_one_letter_code
_entity_poly.pdbx_strand_id
1 'polypeptide(L)'
;IESEKAPKGLSEDIVRFISEKKNEPAWMLEWRLEAYRRWLTMTEPTWARVNYPKIDYQDLYYYAAPKPKKTLSSIDEIDPEILKT
;
A
#
# COMPACT_ATOMS: atom_id res chain seq x y z
N ILE A 1 3.91 13.76 -7.82
CA ILE A 1 2.89 12.71 -8.11
C ILE A 1 2.08 12.57 -6.84
N GLU A 2 0.79 12.89 -6.88
CA GLU A 2 -0.08 12.72 -5.72
C GLU A 2 -0.40 11.22 -5.57
N SER A 3 -0.37 10.67 -4.35
CA SER A 3 -0.57 9.24 -4.11
C SER A 3 -1.72 9.01 -3.14
N GLU A 4 -2.57 8.02 -3.44
CA GLU A 4 -3.51 7.47 -2.46
C GLU A 4 -2.72 6.57 -1.51
N LYS A 5 -2.91 6.74 -0.21
CA LYS A 5 -2.25 5.94 0.83
C LYS A 5 -3.31 5.35 1.75
N ALA A 6 -3.07 4.14 2.24
CA ALA A 6 -3.83 3.61 3.36
C ALA A 6 -3.56 4.47 4.63
N PRO A 7 -4.41 4.37 5.66
CA PRO A 7 -4.05 4.86 6.99
C PRO A 7 -2.71 4.29 7.46
N LYS A 8 -2.03 5.00 8.36
CA LYS A 8 -0.81 4.50 8.98
C LYS A 8 -1.11 3.31 9.87
N GLY A 9 -0.13 2.41 9.93
CA GLY A 9 -0.08 1.29 10.84
C GLY A 9 -0.48 -0.04 10.24
N LEU A 10 -0.25 -1.09 11.03
CA LEU A 10 -0.45 -2.46 10.61
C LEU A 10 -1.56 -3.09 11.43
N SER A 11 -2.70 -3.31 10.77
CA SER A 11 -3.86 -3.99 11.33
C SER A 11 -4.48 -4.94 10.32
N GLU A 12 -5.34 -5.81 10.83
CA GLU A 12 -6.21 -6.67 10.03
C GLU A 12 -7.06 -5.91 8.99
N ASP A 13 -7.49 -4.69 9.31
CA ASP A 13 -8.25 -3.82 8.39
C ASP A 13 -7.39 -3.31 7.23
N ILE A 14 -6.13 -2.97 7.51
CA ILE A 14 -5.17 -2.55 6.49
C ILE A 14 -4.86 -3.70 5.54
N VAL A 15 -4.74 -4.93 6.05
CA VAL A 15 -4.57 -6.12 5.21
C VAL A 15 -5.77 -6.32 4.28
N ARG A 16 -7.01 -6.20 4.79
CA ARG A 16 -8.23 -6.29 3.98
C ARG A 16 -8.30 -5.19 2.93
N PHE A 17 -8.04 -3.94 3.33
CA PHE A 17 -7.99 -2.79 2.42
C PHE A 17 -7.02 -3.03 1.27
N ILE A 18 -5.81 -3.52 1.55
CA ILE A 18 -4.80 -3.81 0.52
C ILE A 18 -5.28 -4.91 -0.44
N SER A 19 -5.89 -5.96 0.11
CA SER A 19 -6.38 -7.10 -0.66
C SER A 19 -7.51 -6.68 -1.61
N GLU A 20 -8.46 -5.87 -1.11
CA GLU A 20 -9.53 -5.28 -1.91
C GLU A 20 -8.99 -4.36 -3.01
N LYS A 21 -8.07 -3.46 -2.67
CA LYS A 21 -7.43 -2.55 -3.65
C LYS A 21 -6.70 -3.29 -4.76
N LYS A 22 -6.22 -4.50 -4.50
CA LYS A 22 -5.51 -5.35 -5.47
C LYS A 22 -6.41 -6.37 -6.16
N ASN A 23 -7.70 -6.42 -5.82
CA ASN A 23 -8.65 -7.41 -6.32
C ASN A 23 -8.12 -8.85 -6.17
N GLU A 24 -7.57 -9.16 -5.00
CA GLU A 24 -6.97 -10.46 -4.71
C GLU A 24 -8.05 -11.53 -4.51
N PRO A 25 -7.76 -12.80 -4.88
CA PRO A 25 -8.68 -13.90 -4.58
C PRO A 25 -8.76 -14.17 -3.08
N ALA A 26 -9.90 -14.70 -2.61
CA ALA A 26 -10.17 -14.92 -1.18
C ALA A 26 -9.09 -15.73 -0.45
N TRP A 27 -8.52 -16.75 -1.08
CA TRP A 27 -7.46 -17.55 -0.48
C TRP A 27 -6.20 -16.74 -0.15
N MET A 28 -5.91 -15.69 -0.94
CA MET A 28 -4.76 -14.83 -0.72
C MET A 28 -5.01 -13.88 0.46
N LEU A 29 -6.24 -13.38 0.62
CA LEU A 29 -6.63 -12.61 1.80
C LEU A 29 -6.46 -13.45 3.08
N GLU A 30 -7.00 -14.67 3.10
CA GLU A 30 -6.88 -15.56 4.26
C GLU A 30 -5.42 -15.86 4.60
N TRP A 31 -4.60 -16.13 3.60
CA TRP A 31 -3.17 -16.35 3.79
C TRP A 31 -2.46 -15.13 4.40
N ARG A 32 -2.81 -13.92 3.96
CA ARG A 32 -2.26 -12.68 4.54
C ARG A 32 -2.72 -12.46 5.98
N LEU A 33 -3.99 -12.75 6.29
CA LEU A 33 -4.53 -12.63 7.64
C LEU A 33 -3.89 -13.64 8.60
N GLU A 34 -3.69 -14.87 8.16
CA GLU A 34 -2.97 -15.89 8.92
C GLU A 34 -1.52 -15.46 9.21
N ALA A 35 -0.82 -14.94 8.20
CA ALA A 35 0.54 -14.43 8.36
C ALA A 35 0.59 -13.26 9.37
N TYR A 36 -0.36 -12.32 9.32
CA TYR A 36 -0.46 -11.22 10.28
C TYR A 36 -0.68 -11.73 11.71
N ARG A 37 -1.64 -12.64 11.91
CA ARG A 37 -1.92 -13.22 13.23
C ARG A 37 -0.72 -13.97 13.80
N ARG A 38 -0.01 -14.72 12.97
CA ARG A 38 1.22 -15.41 13.37
C ARG A 38 2.35 -14.43 13.71
N TRP A 39 2.47 -13.34 12.96
CA TRP A 39 3.46 -12.30 13.24
C TRP A 39 3.22 -11.64 14.60
N LEU A 40 1.96 -11.41 15.01
CA LEU A 40 1.63 -10.85 16.32
C LEU A 40 2.14 -11.70 17.50
N THR A 41 2.31 -13.02 17.31
CA THR A 41 2.82 -13.92 18.34
C THR A 41 4.34 -14.07 18.30
N MET A 42 5.02 -13.47 17.33
CA MET A 42 6.47 -13.60 17.18
C MET A 42 7.21 -12.58 18.05
N THR A 43 8.32 -13.03 18.63
CA THR A 43 9.29 -12.16 19.29
C THR A 43 10.41 -11.82 18.32
N GLU A 44 10.75 -10.53 18.24
CA GLU A 44 11.86 -10.07 17.41
C GLU A 44 13.19 -10.68 17.87
N PRO A 45 13.96 -11.34 16.98
CA PRO A 45 15.22 -11.97 17.35
C PRO A 45 16.34 -10.96 17.61
N THR A 46 17.19 -11.24 18.60
CA THR A 46 18.31 -10.37 19.00
C THR A 46 19.69 -11.03 18.87
N TRP A 47 19.79 -12.17 18.19
CA TRP A 47 21.05 -12.92 18.06
C TRP A 47 22.08 -12.20 17.19
N ALA A 48 21.66 -11.27 16.34
CA ALA A 48 22.55 -10.47 15.51
C ALA A 48 23.24 -9.37 16.33
N ARG A 49 24.55 -9.17 16.15
CA ARG A 49 25.33 -8.11 16.81
C ARG A 49 25.15 -6.75 16.13
N VAL A 50 23.91 -6.32 15.97
CA VAL A 50 23.56 -5.02 15.39
C VAL A 50 22.65 -4.27 16.34
N ASN A 51 22.90 -2.97 16.50
CA ASN A 51 22.04 -2.08 17.25
C ASN A 51 21.26 -1.23 16.26
N TYR A 52 19.94 -1.28 16.36
CA TYR A 52 19.03 -0.46 15.57
C TYR A 52 17.85 -0.03 16.45
N PRO A 53 17.27 1.15 16.21
CA PRO A 53 16.04 1.54 16.88
C PRO A 53 14.92 0.56 16.51
N LYS A 54 14.05 0.23 17.47
CA LYS A 54 12.89 -0.61 17.21
C LYS A 54 12.00 0.02 16.15
N ILE A 55 11.50 -0.81 15.24
CA ILE A 55 10.59 -0.37 14.19
C ILE A 55 9.23 -0.07 14.84
N ASP A 56 8.75 1.17 14.68
CA ASP A 56 7.36 1.50 14.95
C ASP A 56 6.50 1.07 13.75
N TYR A 57 5.97 -0.15 13.82
CA TYR A 57 5.09 -0.69 12.80
C TYR A 57 3.77 0.09 12.65
N GLN A 58 3.42 0.94 13.63
CA GLN A 58 2.20 1.73 13.58
C GLN A 58 2.40 3.08 12.88
N ASP A 59 3.65 3.53 12.65
CA ASP A 59 3.94 4.79 11.96
C ASP A 59 4.23 4.65 10.45
N LEU A 60 4.02 3.44 9.90
CA LEU A 60 4.32 3.13 8.50
C LEU A 60 3.07 3.15 7.60
N TYR A 61 3.28 3.48 6.32
CA TYR A 61 2.27 3.30 5.28
C TYR A 61 2.49 1.97 4.55
N TYR A 62 1.53 1.05 4.65
CA TYR A 62 1.63 -0.28 4.02
C TYR A 62 1.05 -0.35 2.61
N TYR A 63 0.43 0.74 2.15
CA TYR A 63 -0.06 0.90 0.79
C TYR A 63 0.12 2.34 0.33
N ALA A 64 0.67 2.48 -0.88
CA ALA A 64 0.69 3.72 -1.62
C ALA A 64 0.56 3.39 -3.11
N ALA A 65 -0.38 4.04 -3.79
CA ALA A 65 -0.52 3.95 -5.23
C ALA A 65 -0.53 5.37 -5.83
N PRO A 66 0.05 5.58 -7.03
CA PRO A 66 -0.09 6.86 -7.71
C PRO A 66 -1.56 7.10 -8.00
N LYS A 67 -2.04 8.33 -7.77
CA LYS A 67 -3.38 8.68 -8.24
C LYS A 67 -3.40 8.53 -9.76
N PRO A 68 -4.43 7.88 -10.34
CA PRO A 68 -4.55 7.82 -11.79
C PRO A 68 -4.55 9.26 -12.32
N LYS A 69 -3.65 9.56 -13.26
CA LYS A 69 -3.72 10.83 -13.99
C LYS A 69 -5.12 10.86 -14.62
N LYS A 70 -5.82 12.01 -14.54
CA LYS A 70 -7.02 12.23 -15.36
C LYS A 70 -6.62 11.94 -16.80
N THR A 71 -7.06 10.81 -17.33
CA THR A 71 -7.09 10.59 -18.77
C THR A 71 -8.15 11.55 -19.28
N LEU A 72 -7.72 12.64 -19.93
CA LEU A 72 -8.60 13.52 -20.68
C LEU A 72 -9.48 12.62 -21.55
N SER A 73 -10.78 12.66 -21.31
CA SER A 73 -11.71 11.68 -21.86
C SER A 73 -12.06 11.97 -23.32
N SER A 74 -11.60 13.11 -23.85
CA SER A 74 -11.64 13.44 -25.27
C SER A 74 -10.39 14.19 -25.70
N ILE A 75 -10.00 13.96 -26.96
CA ILE A 75 -8.99 14.73 -27.69
C ILE A 75 -9.40 16.21 -27.83
N ASP A 76 -10.69 16.52 -27.62
CA ASP A 76 -11.28 17.85 -27.73
C ASP A 76 -10.97 18.78 -26.54
N GLU A 77 -10.40 18.27 -25.45
CA GLU A 77 -9.91 19.08 -24.31
C GLU A 77 -8.46 19.53 -24.51
N ILE A 78 -7.83 19.17 -25.63
CA ILE A 78 -6.46 19.57 -25.95
C ILE A 78 -6.52 20.95 -26.63
N ASP A 79 -5.88 21.93 -26.00
CA ASP A 79 -5.76 23.31 -26.49
C ASP A 79 -5.19 23.33 -27.94
N PRO A 80 -5.85 23.99 -28.91
CA PRO A 80 -5.46 23.97 -30.33
C PRO A 80 -4.05 24.47 -30.64
N GLU A 81 -3.34 25.10 -29.69
CA GLU A 81 -1.93 25.45 -29.86
C GLU A 81 -0.99 24.23 -29.89
N ILE A 82 -1.35 23.11 -29.26
CA ILE A 82 -0.49 21.91 -29.19
C ILE A 82 -0.47 21.13 -30.52
N LEU A 83 -1.46 21.32 -31.39
CA LEU A 83 -1.57 20.63 -32.69
C LEU A 83 -0.69 21.22 -33.81
N LYS A 84 0.01 22.34 -33.57
CA LYS A 84 0.72 23.09 -34.61
C LYS A 84 2.26 22.97 -34.59
N THR A 85 2.84 22.19 -33.68
CA THR A 85 4.29 21.95 -33.63
C THR A 85 4.59 20.48 -33.82
#